data_AF-A0A1Q7IXB6-F1
#
_entry.id   AF-A0A1Q7IXB6-F1
#
_cell.length_a   1.000
_cell.length_b   1.000
_cell.length_c   1.000
_cell.angle_alpha   90.00
_cell.angle_beta   90.00
_cell.angle_gamma   90.00
#
_symmetry.space_group_name_H-M   'P 1'
#
loop_
_entity.id
_entity.type
_entity.pdbx_description
1 polymer ?
#
loop_
_entity_poly.entity_id
_entity_poly.type
_entity_poly.pdbx_seq_one_letter_code
_entity_poly.pdbx_strand_id
1 'polypeptide(L)'
;MPSASGTIVYAALRTIVAVAVVFAAWHGGRSAWPIIGQAVSDTSCLAFLLAYVDSDLRSSLGWLPLPLLLYVIGWEGWGALRAIDTESDTAADGVGADLLGWLGGLWRWLYRILLVVPPAGAGAFLVFALLYPGAWIFPGMPAPLRCTPETVARGDTLTLRLTGPHGGELGVLTPAGAFLYIVDYAPKTALPADRFEYRNRFSLATDGATGRVLQGAPPGYPAVPIFADTGAYVFRVSEAAEVSASLACRVRFTGERAGP
;
A
#
# COMPACT_ATOMS: atom_id res chain seq x y z
N MET A 1 3.21 -15.25 -3.86
CA MET A 1 4.07 -14.06 -4.01
C MET A 1 4.80 -14.15 -5.35
N PRO A 2 4.41 -13.38 -6.38
CA PRO A 2 5.28 -13.19 -7.55
C PRO A 2 5.31 -11.76 -8.14
N SER A 3 4.98 -10.70 -7.37
CA SER A 3 4.91 -9.32 -7.90
C SER A 3 6.17 -8.48 -7.71
N ALA A 4 7.12 -8.89 -6.86
CA ALA A 4 8.32 -8.09 -6.55
C ALA A 4 9.37 -8.08 -7.68
N SER A 5 9.42 -9.13 -8.51
CA SER A 5 10.49 -9.31 -9.50
C SER A 5 10.48 -8.25 -10.61
N GLY A 6 9.30 -7.84 -11.07
CA GLY A 6 9.18 -6.84 -12.14
C GLY A 6 9.63 -5.44 -11.72
N THR A 7 9.20 -4.98 -10.54
CA THR A 7 9.58 -3.67 -9.99
C THR A 7 11.07 -3.58 -9.71
N ILE A 8 11.68 -4.67 -9.20
CA ILE A 8 13.12 -4.73 -8.94
C ILE A 8 13.93 -4.72 -10.24
N VAL A 9 13.53 -5.49 -11.25
CA VAL A 9 14.19 -5.52 -12.57
C VAL A 9 14.09 -4.14 -13.24
N TYR A 10 12.92 -3.52 -13.19
CA TYR A 10 12.70 -2.20 -13.75
C TYR A 10 13.52 -1.12 -13.02
N ALA A 11 13.56 -1.16 -11.68
CA ALA A 11 14.40 -0.28 -10.87
C ALA A 11 15.89 -0.45 -11.21
N ALA A 12 16.38 -1.68 -11.32
CA ALA A 12 17.77 -1.98 -11.65
C ALA A 12 18.14 -1.47 -13.06
N LEU A 13 17.30 -1.71 -14.06
CA LEU A 13 17.50 -1.18 -15.42
C LEU A 13 17.61 0.35 -15.41
N ARG A 14 16.74 1.02 -14.66
CA ARG A 14 16.78 2.48 -14.55
C ARG A 14 18.07 2.97 -13.87
N THR A 15 18.48 2.35 -12.78
CA THR A 15 19.72 2.72 -12.07
C THR A 15 20.95 2.55 -12.98
N ILE A 16 21.01 1.46 -13.76
CA ILE A 16 22.09 1.22 -14.73
C ILE A 16 22.13 2.33 -15.78
N VAL A 17 20.97 2.71 -16.34
CA VAL A 17 20.88 3.80 -17.33
C VAL A 17 21.29 5.14 -16.72
N ALA A 18 20.84 5.45 -15.51
CA ALA A 18 21.19 6.68 -14.80
C ALA A 18 22.72 6.78 -14.57
N VAL A 19 23.35 5.70 -14.11
CA VAL A 19 24.80 5.63 -13.91
C VAL A 19 25.55 5.79 -15.23
N ALA A 20 25.10 5.13 -16.31
CA ALA A 20 25.70 5.27 -17.63
C ALA A 20 25.63 6.71 -18.17
N VAL A 21 24.51 7.41 -17.95
CA VAL A 21 24.33 8.83 -18.35
C VAL A 21 25.26 9.74 -17.55
N VAL A 22 25.38 9.54 -16.23
CA VAL A 22 26.31 10.29 -15.37
C VAL A 22 27.75 10.08 -15.82
N PHE A 23 28.14 8.84 -16.09
CA PHE A 23 29.51 8.50 -16.49
C PHE A 23 29.87 9.10 -17.87
N ALA A 24 28.95 9.03 -18.83
CA ALA A 24 29.12 9.64 -20.15
C ALA A 24 29.20 11.17 -20.09
N ALA A 25 28.44 11.81 -19.20
CA ALA A 25 28.46 13.26 -19.03
C ALA A 25 29.73 13.76 -18.33
N TRP A 26 30.27 13.01 -17.36
CA TRP A 26 31.55 13.30 -16.70
C TRP A 26 32.71 13.29 -17.69
N HIS A 27 32.78 12.27 -18.56
CA HIS A 27 33.87 12.15 -19.54
C HIS A 27 33.75 13.13 -20.71
N GLY A 28 32.58 13.75 -20.91
CA GLY A 28 32.30 14.67 -22.00
C GLY A 28 32.49 16.17 -21.69
N GLY A 29 32.99 16.53 -20.49
CA GLY A 29 33.27 17.94 -20.13
C GLY A 29 32.04 18.84 -20.02
N ARG A 30 30.84 18.28 -19.84
CA ARG A 30 29.58 19.03 -19.75
C ARG A 30 29.39 19.64 -18.35
N SER A 31 28.64 20.75 -18.28
CA SER A 31 28.23 21.38 -17.01
C SER A 31 27.64 20.34 -16.04
N ALA A 32 28.05 20.39 -14.77
CA ALA A 32 27.61 19.46 -13.74
C ALA A 32 26.13 19.60 -13.38
N TRP A 33 25.51 20.74 -13.67
CA TRP A 33 24.15 21.06 -13.26
C TRP A 33 23.06 20.15 -13.88
N PRO A 34 23.06 19.90 -15.21
CA PRO A 34 22.22 18.87 -15.83
C PRO A 34 22.38 17.47 -15.23
N ILE A 35 23.59 17.10 -14.81
CA ILE A 35 23.88 15.77 -14.26
C ILE A 35 23.23 15.61 -12.89
N ILE A 36 23.41 16.61 -12.03
CA ILE A 36 22.81 16.63 -10.69
C ILE A 36 21.30 16.58 -10.79
N GLY A 37 20.70 17.38 -11.68
CA GLY A 37 19.24 17.39 -11.81
C GLY A 37 18.66 16.07 -12.32
N GLN A 38 19.36 15.40 -13.25
CA GLN A 38 18.95 14.07 -13.71
C GLN A 38 19.06 13.03 -12.57
N ALA A 39 20.13 13.07 -11.78
CA ALA A 39 20.31 12.17 -10.65
C ALA A 39 19.21 12.34 -9.58
N VAL A 40 18.78 13.58 -9.32
CA VAL A 40 17.65 13.85 -8.42
C VAL A 40 16.34 13.32 -9.01
N SER A 41 16.09 13.52 -10.30
CA SER A 41 14.92 12.97 -11.00
C SER A 41 14.87 11.43 -10.90
N ASP A 42 15.99 10.77 -11.18
CA ASP A 42 16.10 9.31 -11.13
C ASP A 42 15.95 8.75 -9.73
N THR A 43 16.56 9.39 -8.73
CA THR A 43 16.42 8.98 -7.32
C THR A 43 14.98 9.15 -6.84
N SER A 44 14.31 10.24 -7.24
CA SER A 44 12.91 10.50 -6.90
C SER A 44 11.99 9.43 -7.49
N CYS A 45 12.20 9.09 -8.76
CA CYS A 45 11.44 8.05 -9.42
C CYS A 45 11.67 6.66 -8.83
N LEU A 46 12.91 6.33 -8.45
CA LEU A 46 13.21 5.10 -7.75
C LEU A 46 12.46 5.05 -6.40
N ALA A 47 12.49 6.14 -5.63
CA ALA A 47 11.77 6.25 -4.37
C ALA A 47 10.26 6.05 -4.55
N PHE A 48 9.66 6.58 -5.62
CA PHE A 48 8.24 6.37 -5.92
C PHE A 48 7.90 4.91 -6.16
N LEU A 49 8.69 4.21 -6.97
CA LEU A 49 8.45 2.79 -7.25
C LEU A 49 8.54 1.93 -5.98
N LEU A 50 9.56 2.19 -5.15
CA LEU A 50 9.75 1.46 -3.90
C LEU A 50 8.61 1.75 -2.91
N ALA A 51 8.28 3.02 -2.69
CA ALA A 51 7.21 3.41 -1.78
C ALA A 51 5.81 3.00 -2.27
N TYR A 52 5.64 2.80 -3.58
CA TYR A 52 4.40 2.26 -4.13
C TYR A 52 4.14 0.82 -3.65
N VAL A 53 5.18 0.01 -3.48
CA VAL A 53 5.06 -1.40 -3.06
C VAL A 53 5.38 -1.67 -1.60
N ASP A 54 6.04 -0.74 -0.91
CA ASP A 54 6.48 -0.86 0.48
C ASP A 54 5.71 0.12 1.38
N SER A 55 4.99 -0.41 2.37
CA SER A 55 4.18 0.40 3.28
C SER A 55 5.01 1.22 4.26
N ASP A 56 6.16 0.69 4.70
CA ASP A 56 6.98 1.31 5.74
C ASP A 56 7.73 2.50 5.15
N LEU A 57 8.32 2.32 3.96
CA LEU A 57 8.94 3.41 3.21
C LEU A 57 7.92 4.49 2.86
N ARG A 58 6.71 4.11 2.42
CA ARG A 58 5.63 5.07 2.12
C ARG A 58 5.27 5.92 3.32
N SER A 59 5.10 5.30 4.48
CA SER A 59 4.80 6.01 5.72
C SER A 59 5.94 6.94 6.14
N SER A 60 7.19 6.51 5.91
CA SER A 60 8.40 7.28 6.24
C SER A 60 8.60 8.49 5.33
N LEU A 61 8.20 8.40 4.05
CA LEU A 61 8.30 9.51 3.12
C LEU A 61 7.31 10.65 3.43
N GLY A 62 6.15 10.33 4.03
CA GLY A 62 5.15 11.32 4.41
C GLY A 62 4.77 12.23 3.23
N TRP A 63 5.00 13.54 3.37
CA TRP A 63 4.68 14.54 2.35
C TRP A 63 5.74 14.72 1.26
N LEU A 64 6.92 14.09 1.38
CA LEU A 64 7.99 14.19 0.39
C LEU A 64 7.60 13.81 -1.05
N PRO A 65 6.64 12.89 -1.31
CA PRO A 65 6.25 12.57 -2.68
C PRO A 65 5.75 13.77 -3.49
N LEU A 66 5.12 14.76 -2.85
CA LEU A 66 4.58 15.94 -3.52
C LEU A 66 5.69 16.82 -4.15
N PRO A 67 6.65 17.37 -3.39
CA PRO A 67 7.71 18.19 -3.97
C PRO A 67 8.60 17.39 -4.93
N LEU A 68 8.85 16.10 -4.66
CA LEU A 68 9.63 15.26 -5.56
C LEU A 68 8.91 15.03 -6.91
N LEU A 69 7.58 14.86 -6.89
CA LEU A 69 6.81 14.66 -8.11
C LEU A 69 6.77 15.94 -8.95
N LEU A 70 6.57 17.09 -8.30
CA LEU A 70 6.64 18.40 -8.96
C LEU A 70 8.03 18.62 -9.59
N TYR A 71 9.09 18.22 -8.89
CA TYR A 71 10.45 18.26 -9.44
C TYR A 71 10.61 17.37 -10.66
N VAL A 72 10.19 16.10 -10.61
CA VAL A 72 10.29 15.17 -11.74
C VAL A 72 9.50 15.69 -12.95
N ILE A 73 8.26 16.14 -12.76
CA ILE A 73 7.44 16.71 -13.83
C ILE A 73 8.11 17.95 -14.42
N GLY A 74 8.60 18.86 -13.58
CA GLY A 74 9.28 20.06 -14.02
C GLY A 74 10.57 19.76 -14.79
N TRP A 75 11.42 18.89 -14.26
CA TRP A 75 12.71 18.53 -14.84
C TRP A 75 12.56 17.79 -16.17
N GLU A 76 11.78 16.71 -16.18
CA GLU A 76 11.58 15.86 -17.36
C GLU A 76 10.74 16.59 -18.41
N GLY A 77 9.74 17.37 -17.98
CA GLY A 77 8.91 18.22 -18.86
C GLY A 77 9.72 19.33 -19.53
N TRP A 78 10.55 20.04 -18.77
CA TRP A 78 11.48 21.04 -19.31
C TRP A 78 12.50 20.43 -20.28
N GLY A 79 13.03 19.25 -19.97
CA GLY A 79 13.86 18.49 -20.90
C GLY A 79 13.13 18.08 -22.19
N ALA A 80 11.79 17.98 -22.16
CA ALA A 80 10.98 17.64 -23.34
C ALA A 80 10.91 18.82 -24.29
N LEU A 81 10.60 19.99 -23.72
CA LEU A 81 10.45 21.23 -24.45
C LEU A 81 11.76 21.61 -25.15
N ARG A 82 12.90 21.52 -24.45
CA ARG A 82 14.20 21.76 -25.08
C ARG A 82 14.52 20.80 -26.23
N ALA A 83 14.06 19.55 -26.15
CA ALA A 83 14.32 18.56 -27.19
C ALA A 83 13.60 18.93 -28.49
N ILE A 84 12.38 19.46 -28.38
CA ILE A 84 11.56 19.92 -29.51
C ILE A 84 12.22 21.13 -30.19
N ASP A 85 12.74 22.10 -29.42
CA ASP A 85 13.42 23.28 -29.97
C ASP A 85 14.73 22.94 -30.71
N THR A 86 15.45 21.88 -30.30
CA THR A 86 16.67 21.46 -31.01
C THR A 86 16.41 20.67 -32.29
N GLU A 87 15.25 20.04 -32.44
CA GLU A 87 14.91 19.22 -33.61
C GLU A 87 14.57 20.09 -34.83
N SER A 88 14.21 21.37 -34.62
CA SER A 88 14.00 22.34 -35.71
C SER A 88 15.27 22.94 -36.30
N ASP A 89 16.40 22.91 -35.57
CA ASP A 89 17.63 23.63 -35.95
C ASP A 89 18.71 22.74 -36.61
N THR A 90 18.56 21.41 -36.64
CA THR A 90 19.61 20.49 -37.14
C THR A 90 19.32 19.82 -38.48
N ALA A 91 18.46 20.40 -39.33
CA ALA A 91 18.24 19.94 -40.70
C ALA A 91 19.42 20.32 -41.63
N ALA A 92 20.64 19.90 -41.30
CA ALA A 92 21.84 20.10 -42.10
C ALA A 92 22.62 18.78 -42.28
N ASP A 93 22.49 18.24 -43.49
CA ASP A 93 23.41 17.44 -44.30
C ASP A 93 24.04 16.15 -43.75
N GLY A 94 23.32 15.03 -43.95
CA GLY A 94 23.90 13.69 -44.17
C GLY A 94 23.01 12.53 -43.69
N VAL A 95 22.84 11.49 -44.52
CA VAL A 95 22.02 10.29 -44.21
C VAL A 95 22.37 9.63 -42.87
N GLY A 96 23.65 9.70 -42.46
CA GLY A 96 24.11 9.19 -41.15
C GLY A 96 23.74 10.09 -39.96
N ALA A 97 23.66 11.41 -40.16
CA ALA A 97 23.24 12.37 -39.15
C ALA A 97 21.72 12.29 -38.92
N ASP A 98 20.94 12.11 -39.99
CA ASP A 98 19.49 11.89 -39.91
C ASP A 98 19.14 10.61 -39.14
N LEU A 99 19.88 9.53 -39.39
CA LEU A 99 19.63 8.23 -38.74
C LEU A 99 20.02 8.25 -37.25
N LEU A 100 21.10 8.94 -36.88
CA LEU A 100 21.49 9.18 -35.49
C LEU A 100 20.55 10.16 -34.78
N GLY A 101 20.06 11.17 -35.48
CA GLY A 101 19.02 12.09 -35.00
C GLY A 101 17.72 11.35 -34.69
N TRP A 102 17.27 10.52 -35.62
CA TRP A 102 16.07 9.69 -35.46
C TRP A 102 16.21 8.65 -34.34
N LEU A 103 17.34 7.93 -34.27
CA LEU A 103 17.62 7.01 -33.16
C LEU A 103 17.67 7.74 -31.82
N GLY A 104 18.26 8.94 -31.78
CA GLY A 104 18.29 9.79 -30.60
C GLY A 104 16.91 10.29 -30.17
N GLY A 105 16.08 10.73 -31.13
CA GLY A 105 14.71 11.17 -30.90
C GLY A 105 13.80 10.03 -30.40
N LEU A 106 13.83 8.89 -31.09
CA LEU A 106 13.09 7.68 -30.71
C LEU A 106 13.51 7.19 -29.32
N TRP A 107 14.82 7.15 -29.03
CA TRP A 107 15.32 6.73 -27.72
C TRP A 107 14.89 7.69 -26.60
N ARG A 108 14.91 9.01 -26.82
CA ARG A 108 14.42 9.99 -25.85
C ARG A 108 12.94 9.80 -25.54
N TRP A 109 12.14 9.52 -26.57
CA TRP A 109 10.71 9.25 -26.41
C TRP A 109 10.46 7.95 -25.63
N LEU A 110 11.15 6.86 -26.01
CA LEU A 110 11.09 5.58 -25.31
C LEU A 110 11.54 5.70 -23.86
N TYR A 111 12.62 6.44 -23.58
CA TYR A 111 13.08 6.72 -22.21
C TYR A 111 11.96 7.37 -21.39
N ARG A 112 11.28 8.39 -21.92
CA ARG A 112 10.20 9.08 -21.19
C ARG A 112 9.03 8.15 -20.90
N ILE A 113 8.54 7.46 -21.92
CA ILE A 113 7.36 6.61 -21.77
C ILE A 113 7.63 5.37 -20.95
N LEU A 114 8.77 4.72 -21.18
CA LEU A 114 9.06 3.47 -20.52
C LEU A 114 9.71 3.68 -19.17
N LEU A 115 10.54 4.71 -18.97
CA LEU A 115 11.34 4.89 -17.76
C LEU A 115 10.85 6.02 -16.86
N VAL A 116 10.25 7.09 -17.37
CA VAL A 116 9.80 8.24 -16.54
C VAL A 116 8.32 8.19 -16.18
N VAL A 117 7.45 7.88 -17.14
CA VAL A 117 5.99 7.92 -16.95
C VAL A 117 5.51 6.94 -15.88
N PRO A 118 5.91 5.65 -15.85
CA PRO A 118 5.41 4.73 -14.83
C PRO A 118 5.81 5.14 -13.39
N PRO A 119 7.07 5.56 -13.12
CA PRO A 119 7.44 6.06 -11.81
C PRO A 119 6.79 7.39 -11.43
N ALA A 120 6.63 8.32 -12.39
CA ALA A 120 5.88 9.55 -12.16
C ALA A 120 4.40 9.25 -11.83
N GLY A 121 3.80 8.25 -12.51
CA GLY A 121 2.47 7.74 -12.19
C GLY A 121 2.40 7.14 -10.78
N ALA A 122 3.39 6.33 -10.38
CA ALA A 122 3.49 5.83 -9.01
C ALA A 122 3.59 6.97 -7.99
N GLY A 123 4.40 8.01 -8.27
CA GLY A 123 4.48 9.22 -7.47
C GLY A 123 3.14 9.97 -7.40
N ALA A 124 2.40 10.06 -8.50
CA ALA A 124 1.08 10.67 -8.54
C ALA A 124 0.07 9.91 -7.67
N PHE A 125 0.10 8.56 -7.67
CA PHE A 125 -0.73 7.77 -6.75
C PHE A 125 -0.35 7.98 -5.28
N LEU A 126 0.95 8.12 -4.98
CA LEU A 126 1.40 8.46 -3.62
C LEU A 126 0.87 9.84 -3.18
N VAL A 127 0.94 10.85 -4.05
CA VAL A 127 0.36 12.18 -3.78
C VAL A 127 -1.16 12.12 -3.65
N PHE A 128 -1.84 11.37 -4.53
CA PHE A 128 -3.28 11.17 -4.45
C PHE A 128 -3.69 10.56 -3.12
N ALA A 129 -2.94 9.57 -2.61
CA ALA A 129 -3.19 8.96 -1.31
C ALA A 129 -2.97 9.90 -0.12
N LEU A 130 -2.12 10.94 -0.27
CA LEU A 130 -1.99 12.00 0.74
C LEU A 130 -3.22 12.91 0.76
N LEU A 131 -3.76 13.24 -0.42
CA LEU A 131 -4.92 14.13 -0.57
C LEU A 131 -6.25 13.42 -0.29
N TYR A 132 -6.33 12.14 -0.60
CA TYR A 132 -7.52 11.29 -0.45
C TYR A 132 -7.13 9.95 0.21
N PRO A 133 -6.91 9.93 1.54
CA PRO A 133 -6.51 8.73 2.26
C PRO A 133 -7.53 7.59 2.09
N GLY A 134 -7.04 6.40 1.73
CA GLY A 134 -7.87 5.20 1.57
C GLY A 134 -8.58 5.06 0.21
N ALA A 135 -8.51 6.05 -0.68
CA ALA A 135 -9.11 5.96 -2.02
C ALA A 135 -8.31 5.06 -2.99
N TRP A 136 -7.07 4.69 -2.63
CA TRP A 136 -6.21 3.82 -3.43
C TRP A 136 -5.67 2.66 -2.60
N ILE A 137 -5.69 1.45 -3.16
CA ILE A 137 -5.15 0.24 -2.52
C ILE A 137 -3.75 -0.02 -3.09
N PHE A 138 -2.73 0.18 -2.25
CA PHE A 138 -1.35 -0.12 -2.63
C PHE A 138 -1.01 -1.61 -2.43
N PRO A 139 -0.10 -2.17 -3.23
CA PRO A 139 0.58 -3.41 -2.90
C PRO A 139 1.25 -3.33 -1.52
N GLY A 140 1.30 -4.45 -0.80
CA GLY A 140 2.00 -4.55 0.48
C GLY A 140 1.33 -3.79 1.64
N MET A 141 0.10 -3.27 1.47
CA MET A 141 -0.64 -2.71 2.60
C MET A 141 -0.84 -3.78 3.69
N PRO A 142 -0.64 -3.44 4.97
CA PRO A 142 -0.95 -4.36 6.05
C PRO A 142 -2.42 -4.77 5.97
N ALA A 143 -2.72 -6.01 6.35
CA ALA A 143 -4.09 -6.49 6.38
C ALA A 143 -4.95 -5.52 7.21
N PRO A 144 -6.05 -5.00 6.65
CA PRO A 144 -6.85 -3.96 7.30
C PRO A 144 -7.47 -4.43 8.62
N LEU A 145 -7.61 -5.75 8.83
CA LEU A 145 -7.85 -6.37 10.13
C LEU A 145 -6.67 -7.30 10.48
N ARG A 146 -6.03 -7.07 11.63
CA ARG A 146 -4.94 -7.90 12.14
C ARG A 146 -5.23 -8.37 13.56
N CYS A 147 -4.91 -9.63 13.83
CA CYS A 147 -5.13 -10.26 15.12
C CYS A 147 -3.80 -10.68 15.72
N THR A 148 -3.54 -10.24 16.95
CA THR A 148 -2.28 -10.47 17.64
C THR A 148 -2.51 -10.87 19.10
N PRO A 149 -1.87 -11.93 19.60
CA PRO A 149 -1.02 -12.87 18.85
C PRO A 149 -1.83 -13.79 17.92
N GLU A 150 -1.20 -14.36 16.89
CA GLU A 150 -1.85 -15.28 15.95
C GLU A 150 -2.15 -16.65 16.57
N THR A 151 -1.45 -16.98 17.66
CA THR A 151 -1.72 -18.16 18.49
C THR A 151 -1.95 -17.69 19.92
N VAL A 152 -3.06 -18.14 20.51
CA VAL A 152 -3.47 -17.81 21.88
C VAL A 152 -3.80 -19.09 22.65
N ALA A 153 -3.53 -19.06 23.95
CA ALA A 153 -3.98 -20.04 24.92
C ALA A 153 -4.97 -19.38 25.91
N ARG A 154 -5.63 -20.19 26.73
CA ARG A 154 -6.55 -19.72 27.76
C ARG A 154 -5.83 -18.77 28.73
N GLY A 155 -6.46 -17.65 29.03
CA GLY A 155 -5.91 -16.56 29.85
C GLY A 155 -5.06 -15.55 29.06
N ASP A 156 -4.82 -15.77 27.76
CA ASP A 156 -4.22 -14.75 26.89
C ASP A 156 -5.24 -13.68 26.50
N THR A 157 -4.74 -12.52 26.07
CA THR A 157 -5.55 -11.45 25.48
C THR A 157 -5.29 -11.35 23.99
N LEU A 158 -6.32 -11.62 23.19
CA LEU A 158 -6.32 -11.37 21.77
C LEU A 158 -6.62 -9.89 21.50
N THR A 159 -5.75 -9.21 20.75
CA THR A 159 -6.01 -7.86 20.26
C THR A 159 -6.30 -7.88 18.76
N LEU A 160 -7.46 -7.37 18.37
CA LEU A 160 -7.83 -7.07 17.00
C LEU A 160 -7.50 -5.59 16.74
N ARG A 161 -6.73 -5.33 15.68
CA ARG A 161 -6.40 -3.99 15.21
C ARG A 161 -7.02 -3.78 13.85
N LEU A 162 -7.74 -2.67 13.70
CA LEU A 162 -8.38 -2.26 12.46
C LEU A 162 -7.65 -1.04 11.91
N THR A 163 -7.28 -1.10 10.63
CA THR A 163 -6.54 -0.04 9.95
C THR A 163 -7.46 0.59 8.91
N GLY A 164 -7.96 1.80 9.20
CA GLY A 164 -8.88 2.54 8.34
C GLY A 164 -10.36 2.30 8.65
N PRO A 165 -11.27 2.87 7.83
CA PRO A 165 -12.71 2.68 7.98
C PRO A 165 -13.08 1.20 7.87
N HIS A 166 -14.00 0.75 8.72
CA HIS A 166 -14.44 -0.63 8.77
C HIS A 166 -15.91 -0.71 9.14
N GLY A 167 -16.49 -1.90 8.95
CA GLY A 167 -17.89 -2.14 9.26
C GLY A 167 -18.23 -2.03 10.76
N GLY A 168 -19.52 -1.88 11.03
CA GLY A 168 -20.07 -1.66 12.37
C GLY A 168 -20.34 -2.94 13.18
N GLU A 169 -19.98 -4.11 12.65
CA GLU A 169 -20.26 -5.40 13.27
C GLU A 169 -18.98 -6.25 13.36
N LEU A 170 -18.84 -7.02 14.45
CA LEU A 170 -17.76 -7.97 14.64
C LEU A 170 -18.33 -9.35 15.01
N GLY A 171 -17.91 -10.37 14.27
CA GLY A 171 -18.21 -11.76 14.59
C GLY A 171 -17.01 -12.67 14.40
N VAL A 172 -17.21 -13.94 14.74
CA VAL A 172 -16.17 -14.97 14.67
C VAL A 172 -16.76 -16.30 14.22
N LEU A 173 -16.10 -16.94 13.26
CA LEU A 173 -16.34 -18.32 12.89
C LEU A 173 -15.44 -19.21 13.77
N THR A 174 -16.09 -20.10 14.52
CA THR A 174 -15.44 -21.08 15.41
C THR A 174 -14.87 -22.27 14.61
N PRO A 175 -13.93 -23.05 15.19
CA PRO A 175 -13.44 -24.29 14.58
C PRO A 175 -14.56 -25.31 14.28
N ALA A 176 -15.62 -25.31 15.10
CA ALA A 176 -16.80 -26.14 14.92
C ALA A 176 -17.76 -25.66 13.80
N GLY A 177 -17.45 -24.52 13.14
CA GLY A 177 -18.25 -23.96 12.06
C GLY A 177 -19.43 -23.09 12.52
N ALA A 178 -19.61 -22.87 13.83
CA ALA A 178 -20.59 -21.93 14.34
C ALA A 178 -20.10 -20.48 14.21
N PHE A 179 -21.00 -19.56 13.83
CA PHE A 179 -20.72 -18.13 13.81
C PHE A 179 -21.28 -17.46 15.08
N LEU A 180 -20.45 -16.67 15.75
CA LEU A 180 -20.80 -15.93 16.96
C LEU A 180 -20.64 -14.43 16.74
N TYR A 181 -21.67 -13.66 17.06
CA TYR A 181 -21.69 -12.20 17.09
C TYR A 181 -21.06 -11.71 18.39
N ILE A 182 -20.06 -10.84 18.29
CA ILE A 182 -19.32 -10.28 19.43
C ILE A 182 -19.76 -8.83 19.66
N VAL A 183 -19.87 -8.07 18.57
CA VAL A 183 -20.37 -6.69 18.58
C VAL A 183 -21.48 -6.58 17.55
N ASP A 184 -22.68 -6.25 18.03
CA ASP A 184 -23.85 -6.01 17.20
C ASP A 184 -23.74 -4.65 16.48
N TYR A 185 -24.38 -4.55 15.32
CA TYR A 185 -24.47 -3.30 14.58
C TYR A 185 -25.27 -2.25 15.36
N ALA A 186 -24.66 -1.09 15.61
CA ALA A 186 -25.32 0.05 16.24
C ALA A 186 -25.99 0.94 15.17
N PRO A 187 -27.24 1.40 15.38
CA PRO A 187 -27.88 2.32 14.45
C PRO A 187 -27.14 3.66 14.42
N LYS A 188 -27.26 4.41 13.31
CA LYS A 188 -26.61 5.73 13.15
C LYS A 188 -27.02 6.77 14.21
N THR A 189 -28.14 6.54 14.88
CA THR A 189 -28.66 7.37 15.99
C THR A 189 -27.99 7.08 17.34
N ALA A 190 -27.22 5.99 17.45
CA ALA A 190 -26.47 5.66 18.66
C ALA A 190 -25.30 6.63 18.88
N LEU A 191 -24.90 6.78 20.14
CA LEU A 191 -23.76 7.61 20.51
C LEU A 191 -22.47 7.07 19.85
N PRO A 192 -21.52 7.94 19.44
CA PRO A 192 -20.27 7.49 18.81
C PRO A 192 -19.47 6.47 19.65
N ALA A 193 -19.55 6.53 20.98
CA ALA A 193 -18.86 5.59 21.88
C ALA A 193 -19.38 4.14 21.75
N ASP A 194 -20.64 3.98 21.34
CA ASP A 194 -21.32 2.69 21.18
C ASP A 194 -21.19 2.15 19.75
N ARG A 195 -20.61 2.94 18.85
CA ARG A 195 -20.46 2.62 17.43
C ARG A 195 -19.10 1.97 17.18
N PHE A 196 -19.13 0.70 16.79
CA PHE A 196 -17.93 -0.10 16.57
C PHE A 196 -17.05 0.46 15.46
N GLU A 197 -17.63 1.05 14.41
CA GLU A 197 -16.92 1.61 13.26
C GLU A 197 -15.93 2.74 13.59
N TYR A 198 -15.98 3.28 14.82
CA TYR A 198 -15.01 4.27 15.31
C TYR A 198 -13.92 3.67 16.22
N ARG A 199 -13.88 2.34 16.38
CA ARG A 199 -12.93 1.63 17.26
C ARG A 199 -11.83 0.96 16.46
N ASN A 200 -10.63 1.54 16.49
CA ASN A 200 -9.47 0.98 15.78
C ASN A 200 -8.78 -0.20 16.50
N ARG A 201 -9.19 -0.48 17.75
CA ARG A 201 -8.63 -1.56 18.58
C ARG A 201 -9.72 -2.21 19.41
N PHE A 202 -9.75 -3.54 19.41
CA PHE A 202 -10.64 -4.35 20.21
C PHE A 202 -9.86 -5.46 20.90
N SER A 203 -10.08 -5.67 22.20
CA SER A 203 -9.32 -6.68 22.97
C SER A 203 -10.28 -7.68 23.60
N LEU A 204 -9.93 -8.96 23.51
CA LEU A 204 -10.71 -10.09 24.00
C LEU A 204 -9.83 -10.95 24.91
N ALA A 205 -10.20 -11.06 26.18
CA ALA A 205 -9.59 -12.01 27.09
C ALA A 205 -10.14 -13.42 26.79
N THR A 206 -9.26 -14.38 26.50
CA THR A 206 -9.68 -15.71 26.01
C THR A 206 -10.45 -16.54 27.03
N ASP A 207 -10.33 -16.22 28.32
CA ASP A 207 -11.01 -16.85 29.45
C ASP A 207 -12.44 -16.31 29.68
N GLY A 208 -12.69 -15.04 29.36
CA GLY A 208 -13.96 -14.36 29.58
C GLY A 208 -14.71 -13.93 28.33
N ALA A 209 -14.13 -14.09 27.14
CA ALA A 209 -14.74 -13.62 25.90
C ALA A 209 -15.97 -14.46 25.52
N THR A 210 -17.11 -13.78 25.41
CA THR A 210 -18.39 -14.38 25.01
C THR A 210 -18.94 -13.75 23.74
N GLY A 211 -19.68 -14.53 22.96
CA GLY A 211 -20.43 -14.08 21.80
C GLY A 211 -21.87 -14.60 21.84
N ARG A 212 -22.67 -14.24 20.84
CA ARG A 212 -24.08 -14.63 20.71
C ARG A 212 -24.29 -15.34 19.38
N VAL A 213 -25.18 -16.32 19.34
CA VAL A 213 -25.53 -17.02 18.08
C VAL A 213 -26.55 -16.24 17.24
N LEU A 214 -27.12 -15.17 17.79
CA LEU A 214 -28.15 -14.36 17.17
C LEU A 214 -27.70 -12.89 17.12
N GLN A 215 -27.79 -12.28 15.94
CA GLN A 215 -27.53 -10.86 15.74
C GLN A 215 -28.62 -10.01 16.40
N GLY A 216 -28.22 -8.93 17.09
CA GLY A 216 -29.18 -8.02 17.73
C GLY A 216 -30.05 -8.71 18.78
N ALA A 217 -29.49 -9.73 19.46
CA ALA A 217 -30.26 -10.55 20.38
C ALA A 217 -30.88 -9.71 21.51
N PRO A 218 -32.12 -10.03 21.93
CA PRO A 218 -32.82 -9.27 22.96
C PRO A 218 -32.06 -9.29 24.30
N PRO A 219 -32.32 -8.31 25.19
CA PRO A 219 -31.76 -8.32 26.54
C PRO A 219 -32.06 -9.66 27.24
N GLY A 220 -31.03 -10.27 27.84
CA GLY A 220 -31.14 -11.56 28.52
C GLY A 220 -30.94 -12.80 27.64
N TYR A 221 -30.74 -12.65 26.32
CA TYR A 221 -30.36 -13.77 25.46
C TYR A 221 -29.00 -14.34 25.88
N PRO A 222 -28.84 -15.68 25.96
CA PRO A 222 -27.62 -16.29 26.48
C PRO A 222 -26.41 -15.96 25.62
N ALA A 223 -25.33 -15.52 26.27
CA ALA A 223 -24.01 -15.43 25.67
C ALA A 223 -23.28 -16.75 25.87
N VAL A 224 -22.53 -17.18 24.85
CA VAL A 224 -21.73 -18.41 24.88
C VAL A 224 -20.24 -18.08 24.81
N PRO A 225 -19.36 -18.88 25.44
CA PRO A 225 -17.92 -18.69 25.34
C PRO A 225 -17.46 -18.75 23.88
N ILE A 226 -16.59 -17.82 23.47
CA ILE A 226 -15.99 -17.83 22.13
C ILE A 226 -14.94 -18.93 22.03
N PHE A 227 -14.00 -18.97 22.98
CA PHE A 227 -12.87 -19.90 22.99
C PHE A 227 -13.23 -21.22 23.71
N ALA A 228 -14.19 -21.95 23.16
CA ALA A 228 -14.61 -23.25 23.67
C ALA A 228 -13.78 -24.42 23.10
N ASP A 229 -13.42 -24.36 21.82
CA ASP A 229 -12.80 -25.47 21.08
C ASP A 229 -11.38 -25.11 20.63
N THR A 230 -10.43 -26.05 20.73
CA THR A 230 -9.10 -25.84 20.14
C THR A 230 -9.19 -25.82 18.62
N GLY A 231 -8.46 -24.91 17.97
CA GLY A 231 -8.41 -24.86 16.51
C GLY A 231 -8.29 -23.46 15.96
N ALA A 232 -8.69 -23.30 14.70
CA ALA A 232 -8.64 -22.04 14.00
C ALA A 232 -9.95 -21.27 14.11
N TYR A 233 -9.87 -20.06 14.62
CA TYR A 233 -10.93 -19.07 14.65
C TYR A 233 -10.72 -18.06 13.53
N VAL A 234 -11.79 -17.62 12.88
CA VAL A 234 -11.75 -16.58 11.85
C VAL A 234 -12.63 -15.41 12.29
N PHE A 235 -12.01 -14.32 12.73
CA PHE A 235 -12.74 -13.10 13.08
C PHE A 235 -13.05 -12.33 11.80
N ARG A 236 -14.25 -11.78 11.72
CA ARG A 236 -14.76 -11.06 10.55
C ARG A 236 -15.43 -9.77 10.99
N VAL A 237 -15.16 -8.70 10.25
CA VAL A 237 -15.81 -7.41 10.41
C VAL A 237 -16.63 -7.15 9.17
N SER A 238 -17.91 -6.82 9.34
CA SER A 238 -18.86 -6.59 8.24
C SER A 238 -19.54 -5.24 8.39
N GLU A 239 -19.85 -4.62 7.26
CA GLU A 239 -20.91 -3.62 7.21
C GLU A 239 -22.27 -4.32 7.34
N ALA A 240 -23.29 -3.60 7.78
CA ALA A 240 -24.60 -4.16 8.11
C ALA A 240 -25.08 -5.14 7.02
N ALA A 241 -25.20 -6.42 7.39
CA ALA A 241 -25.73 -7.50 6.55
C ALA A 241 -24.96 -7.80 5.24
N GLU A 242 -23.67 -7.46 5.10
CA GLU A 242 -22.85 -7.88 3.95
C GLU A 242 -21.82 -8.97 4.27
N VAL A 243 -21.89 -10.09 3.55
CA VAL A 243 -20.89 -11.18 3.59
C VAL A 243 -19.68 -10.86 2.69
N SER A 244 -19.84 -9.97 1.71
CA SER A 244 -18.90 -9.69 0.60
C SER A 244 -17.83 -8.63 0.88
N ALA A 245 -18.03 -7.74 1.86
CA ALA A 245 -17.08 -6.68 2.23
C ALA A 245 -16.35 -6.98 3.56
N SER A 246 -16.14 -8.27 3.88
CA SER A 246 -15.71 -8.67 5.22
C SER A 246 -14.18 -8.69 5.38
N LEU A 247 -13.64 -7.79 6.20
CA LEU A 247 -12.26 -7.90 6.65
C LEU A 247 -12.15 -9.11 7.57
N ALA A 248 -11.11 -9.92 7.40
CA ALA A 248 -10.93 -11.14 8.20
C ALA A 248 -9.50 -11.28 8.73
N CYS A 249 -9.38 -11.90 9.90
CA CYS A 249 -8.12 -12.39 10.43
C CYS A 249 -8.31 -13.80 10.98
N ARG A 250 -7.21 -14.57 11.07
CA ARG A 250 -7.23 -15.92 11.63
C ARG A 250 -6.41 -15.98 12.90
N VAL A 251 -6.89 -16.72 13.89
CA VAL A 251 -6.22 -16.96 15.16
C VAL A 251 -6.31 -18.44 15.48
N ARG A 252 -5.25 -19.03 16.02
CA ARG A 252 -5.24 -20.41 16.52
C ARG A 252 -5.36 -20.41 18.04
N PHE A 253 -6.39 -21.06 18.57
CA PHE A 253 -6.54 -21.31 19.99
C PHE A 253 -6.04 -22.71 20.34
N THR A 254 -5.14 -22.81 21.31
CA THR A 254 -4.53 -24.10 21.71
C THR A 254 -5.21 -24.77 22.89
N GLY A 255 -6.23 -24.13 23.50
CA GLY A 255 -6.83 -24.61 24.73
C GLY A 255 -6.04 -24.08 25.93
N GLU A 256 -5.50 -24.99 26.75
CA GLU A 256 -4.67 -24.59 27.88
C GLU A 256 -3.30 -24.07 27.43
N ARG A 257 -2.68 -23.25 28.29
CA ARG A 257 -1.30 -22.84 28.07
C ARG A 257 -0.42 -24.08 28.24
N ALA A 258 0.33 -24.45 27.20
CA ALA A 258 1.36 -25.46 27.36
C ALA A 258 2.29 -24.97 28.48
N GLY A 259 2.42 -25.78 29.53
CA GLY A 259 3.31 -25.48 30.65
C GLY A 259 4.75 -25.28 30.17
N PRO A 260 5.62 -24.71 31.03
CA PRO A 260 7.04 -24.55 30.72
C PRO A 260 7.71 -25.87 30.35
#